data_AF-E1YKV6-F1
#
_entry.id   AF-E1YKV6-F1
#
_cell.length_a   1.000
_cell.length_b   1.000
_cell.length_c   1.000
_cell.angle_alpha   90.00
_cell.angle_beta   90.00
_cell.angle_gamma   90.00
#
_symmetry.space_group_name_H-M   'P 1'
#
loop_
_entity.id
_entity.type
_entity.pdbx_description
1 polymer ?
#
loop_
_entity_poly.entity_id
_entity_poly.type
_entity_poly.pdbx_seq_one_letter_code
_entity_poly.pdbx_strand_id
1 'polypeptide(L)' 'MQTITVRPVLKEEEQEYIKLMAKHHYLGFAPKIGETMWYVATVDKEWVSLIGFSVSALKVKRWSGLFEQQNAFFK' A
#
# COMPACT_ATOMS: atom_id res chain seq x y z
N MET A 1 -5.56 -30.23 7.93
CA MET A 1 -5.21 -29.07 7.10
C MET A 1 -5.60 -27.81 7.86
N GLN A 2 -4.73 -26.80 7.88
CA GLN A 2 -5.10 -25.48 8.42
C GLN A 2 -5.76 -24.66 7.31
N THR A 3 -6.86 -23.98 7.62
CA THR A 3 -7.59 -23.15 6.67
C THR A 3 -7.05 -21.73 6.71
N ILE A 4 -6.61 -21.22 5.56
CA ILE A 4 -6.19 -19.83 5.43
C ILE A 4 -7.38 -19.02 4.93
N THR A 5 -7.74 -17.96 5.66
CA THR A 5 -8.76 -17.00 5.21
C THR A 5 -8.08 -15.75 4.70
N VAL A 6 -8.44 -15.31 3.50
CA VAL A 6 -7.94 -14.04 2.94
C VAL A 6 -9.08 -13.04 2.92
N ARG A 7 -8.86 -11.87 3.52
CA ARG A 7 -9.89 -10.84 3.62
C ARG A 7 -9.30 -9.43 3.46
N PRO A 8 -10.13 -8.43 3.09
CA PRO A 8 -9.71 -7.04 3.13
C PRO A 8 -9.28 -6.62 4.53
N VAL A 9 -8.31 -5.72 4.59
CA VAL A 9 -7.89 -5.03 5.82
C VAL A 9 -8.94 -3.98 6.15
N LEU A 10 -9.40 -3.97 7.40
CA LEU A 10 -10.35 -2.97 7.88
C LEU A 10 -9.65 -1.65 8.15
N LYS A 11 -10.41 -0.55 8.15
CA LYS A 11 -9.85 0.80 8.31
C LYS A 11 -9.09 0.96 9.64
N GLU A 12 -9.58 0.32 10.68
CA GLU A 12 -9.01 0.34 12.03
C GLU A 12 -7.70 -0.46 12.11
N GLU A 13 -7.50 -1.40 11.19
CA GLU A 13 -6.34 -2.30 11.14
C GLU A 13 -5.22 -1.75 10.25
N GLU A 14 -5.45 -0.66 9.53
CA GLU A 14 -4.46 -0.06 8.61
C GLU A 14 -3.16 0.29 9.32
N GLN A 15 -3.21 0.76 10.57
CA GLN A 15 -2.01 1.11 11.33
C GLN A 15 -1.14 -0.11 11.65
N GLU A 16 -1.75 -1.24 12.00
CA GLU A 16 -1.00 -2.48 12.27
C GLU A 16 -0.42 -3.05 10.96
N TYR A 17 -1.18 -2.97 9.86
CA TYR A 17 -0.70 -3.32 8.53
C TYR A 17 0.55 -2.54 8.13
N ILE A 18 0.51 -1.21 8.29
CA ILE A 18 1.63 -0.30 7.97
C ILE A 18 2.86 -0.66 8.81
N LYS A 19 2.67 -0.83 10.12
CA LYS A 19 3.74 -1.17 11.07
C LYS A 19 4.40 -2.50 10.73
N LEU A 20 3.62 -3.52 10.41
CA LEU A 20 4.14 -4.83 10.03
C LEU A 20 4.84 -4.79 8.66
N MET A 21 4.32 -4.02 7.69
CA MET A 21 5.02 -3.79 6.42
C MET A 21 6.36 -3.08 6.62
N ALA A 22 6.40 -2.02 7.42
CA ALA A 22 7.65 -1.33 7.73
C ALA A 22 8.69 -2.24 8.39
N LYS A 23 8.24 -3.20 9.23
CA LYS A 23 9.10 -4.12 9.96
C LYS A 23 9.61 -5.30 9.13
N HIS A 24 8.75 -5.88 8.29
CA HIS A 24 9.01 -7.18 7.66
C HIS A 24 9.22 -7.10 6.14
N HIS A 25 8.78 -6.04 5.47
CA HIS A 25 9.00 -5.88 4.03
C HIS A 25 10.37 -5.27 3.77
N TYR A 26 11.11 -5.81 2.80
CA TYR A 26 12.48 -5.36 2.50
C TYR A 26 12.59 -3.91 2.02
N LEU A 27 11.50 -3.33 1.49
CA LEU A 27 11.39 -1.91 1.12
C LEU A 27 10.75 -1.04 2.20
N GLY A 28 10.37 -1.64 3.34
CA GLY A 28 9.51 -1.00 4.32
C GLY A 28 8.11 -0.69 3.76
N PHE A 29 7.43 0.28 4.38
CA PHE A 29 6.12 0.73 3.93
C PHE A 29 6.25 1.84 2.88
N ALA A 30 5.70 1.60 1.69
CA ALA A 30 5.48 2.62 0.68
C ALA A 30 4.03 3.12 0.75
N PRO A 31 3.78 4.45 0.83
CA PRO A 31 2.43 5.00 0.84
C PRO A 31 1.66 4.63 -0.45
N LYS A 32 0.34 4.51 -0.35
CA LYS A 32 -0.56 4.14 -1.46
C LYS A 32 -0.33 5.08 -2.65
N ILE A 33 0.25 4.58 -3.75
CA ILE A 33 0.31 5.31 -5.03
C ILE A 33 -0.88 4.83 -5.87
N GLY A 34 -1.81 5.75 -6.18
CA GLY A 34 -3.06 5.40 -6.85
C GLY A 34 -4.03 4.63 -5.95
N GLU A 35 -5.03 3.98 -6.55
CA GLU A 35 -5.94 3.13 -5.80
C GLU A 35 -5.21 1.84 -5.36
N THR A 36 -5.21 1.58 -4.06
CA THR A 36 -4.51 0.44 -3.47
C THR A 36 -5.45 -0.32 -2.54
N MET A 37 -5.58 -1.63 -2.79
CA MET A 37 -6.34 -2.57 -1.97
C MET A 37 -5.40 -3.37 -1.08
N TRP A 38 -5.74 -3.49 0.20
CA TRP A 38 -4.96 -4.26 1.18
C TRP A 38 -5.74 -5.46 1.68
N TYR A 39 -5.05 -6.59 1.76
CA TYR A 39 -5.57 -7.86 2.24
C TYR A 39 -4.64 -8.46 3.29
N VAL A 40 -5.24 -9.21 4.20
CA VAL A 40 -4.54 -10.02 5.19
C VAL A 40 -4.93 -11.48 5.02
N ALA A 41 -3.95 -12.36 5.09
CA ALA A 41 -4.16 -13.79 5.26
C ALA A 41 -4.15 -14.12 6.76
N THR A 42 -5.16 -14.85 7.22
CA THR A 42 -5.27 -15.26 8.62
C THR A 42 -5.42 -16.78 8.78
N VAL A 43 -4.86 -17.29 9.87
CA VAL A 43 -5.08 -18.65 10.38
C VAL A 43 -5.62 -18.48 11.80
N ASP A 44 -6.77 -19.08 12.11
CA ASP A 44 -7.43 -18.95 13.42
C ASP A 44 -7.58 -17.49 13.91
N LYS A 45 -7.81 -16.57 12.95
CA LYS A 45 -7.91 -15.10 13.12
C LYS A 45 -6.58 -14.38 13.36
N GLU A 46 -5.47 -15.09 13.47
CA GLU A 46 -4.14 -14.48 13.57
C GLU A 46 -3.59 -14.14 12.19
N TRP A 47 -2.91 -13.00 12.09
CA TRP A 47 -2.33 -12.52 10.84
C TRP A 47 -1.06 -13.30 10.51
N VAL A 48 -1.00 -13.90 9.33
CA VAL A 48 0.16 -14.69 8.88
C VAL A 48 0.83 -14.12 7.63
N SER A 49 0.13 -13.28 6.86
CA SER A 49 0.71 -12.61 5.69
C SER A 49 -0.06 -11.35 5.30
N LEU A 50 0.62 -10.43 4.63
CA LEU A 50 0.14 -9.12 4.19
C LEU A 50 0.26 -9.02 2.67
N ILE A 51 -0.81 -8.61 1.99
CA ILE A 51 -0.87 -8.54 0.53
C ILE A 51 -1.43 -7.18 0.11
N GLY A 52 -0.68 -6.46 -0.72
CA GLY A 52 -1.11 -5.18 -1.30
C GLY A 52 -1.17 -5.26 -2.82
N PHE A 53 -2.30 -4.82 -3.40
CA PHE A 53 -2.45 -4.61 -4.84
C PHE A 53 -2.63 -3.12 -5.11
N SER A 54 -1.76 -2.56 -5.94
CA SER A 54 -1.84 -1.16 -6.38
C SER A 54 -2.02 -1.11 -7.88
N VAL A 55 -2.98 -0.32 -8.36
CA VAL A 55 -3.09 -0.02 -9.79
C VAL A 55 -2.25 1.21 -10.12
N SER A 56 -1.59 1.18 -11.28
CA SER A 56 -0.88 2.34 -11.79
C SER A 56 -1.86 3.51 -11.93
N ALA A 57 -1.64 4.61 -11.19
CA ALA A 57 -2.30 5.86 -11.50
C ALA A 57 -1.77 6.33 -12.86
N LEU A 58 -2.60 6.23 -13.91
CA LEU A 58 -2.27 6.83 -15.20
C LEU A 58 -2.17 8.34 -15.00
N LYS A 59 -0.96 8.85 -14.79
CA LYS A 59 -0.69 10.29 -14.76
C LYS A 59 -0.92 10.81 -16.18
N VAL A 60 -2.14 11.25 -16.49
CA VAL A 60 -2.39 12.05 -17.69
C VAL A 60 -1.62 13.35 -17.51
N LYS A 61 -0.48 13.50 -18.20
CA LYS A 61 0.15 14.80 -18.40
C LYS A 61 -0.86 15.64 -19.19
N ARG A 62 -1.69 16.42 -18.50
CA ARG A 62 -2.40 17.53 -19.14
C ARG A 62 -1.33 18.52 -19.56
N TRP A 63 -1.05 18.56 -20.87
CA TRP A 63 -0.16 19.56 -21.44
C TRP A 63 -0.86 20.93 -21.35
N SER A 64 -0.57 21.67 -20.29
CA SER A 64 -0.68 23.12 -20.27
C SER A 64 0.72 23.66 -20.04
N GLY A 65 1.26 24.34 -21.05
CA GLY A 65 2.66 24.72 -21.20
C GLY A 65 3.21 25.74 -20.20
N LEU A 66 3.10 25.48 -18.90
CA LEU A 66 3.76 26.25 -17.85
C LEU A 66 4.28 25.28 -16.77
N PHE A 67 5.39 24.59 -17.06
CA PHE A 67 6.12 23.78 -16.09
C PHE A 67 7.51 24.37 -15.84
N GLU A 68 7.57 25.38 -14.98
CA GLU A 68 8.81 25.80 -14.32
C GLU A 68 8.46 26.20 -12.89
N GLN A 69 8.38 25.20 -11.97
CA GLN A 69 8.53 25.33 -10.50
C GLN A 69 8.11 24.04 -9.74
N GLN A 70 8.64 22.86 -10.08
CA GLN A 70 8.46 21.67 -9.21
C GLN A 70 9.74 20.84 -8.96
N ASN A 71 10.93 21.34 -9.33
CA ASN A 71 12.20 20.69 -9.00
C ASN A 71 12.90 21.29 -7.76
N ALA A 72 12.19 22.04 -6.90
CA ALA A 72 12.80 22.71 -5.74
C ALA A 72 12.63 21.98 -4.39
N PHE A 73 11.93 20.84 -4.32
CA PHE A 73 11.63 20.16 -3.04
C PHE A 73 12.37 18.83 -2.80
N PHE A 74 13.35 18.48 -3.64
CA PHE A 74 14.27 17.36 -3.39
C PHE A 74 15.73 17.78 -3.58
N LYS A 75 16.15 18.80 -2.82
CA LYS A 75 17.54 18.98 -2.39
C LYS A 75 17.57 19.09 -0.89
#